data_AF-A0AAV0XVR0-F1
#
_entry.id   AF-A0AAV0XVR0-F1
#
_cell.length_a   1.000
_cell.length_b   1.000
_cell.length_c   1.000
_cell.angle_alpha   90.00
_cell.angle_beta   90.00
_cell.angle_gamma   90.00
#
_symmetry.space_group_name_H-M   'P 1'
#
loop_
_entity.id
_entity.type
_entity.pdbx_description
1 polymer ?
#
loop_
_entity_poly.entity_id
_entity_poly.type
_entity_poly.pdbx_seq_one_letter_code
_entity_poly.pdbx_strand_id
1 'polypeptide(L)'
;MKKLGYLQLVNNNEFALKTLKMLMVLPLLPAQRIEEGFIDIKQYSIVYHVNLRRLFNYYERFWLRKIGAPLISVYKKKIRTNNNVESFHNKLRQTFQTSHPNIWAFLSNICKLNDLYLIKINQLDNGLAISRNTRSKYVANDLRIKTASRQLA
;
A
#
# COMPACT_ATOMS: atom_id res chain seq x y z
N MET A 1 -7.82 -13.96 6.96
CA MET A 1 -6.57 -14.64 7.41
C MET A 1 -6.81 -15.71 8.48
N LYS A 2 -7.55 -15.46 9.57
CA LYS A 2 -7.83 -16.49 10.59
C LYS A 2 -8.67 -17.68 10.08
N LYS A 3 -9.73 -17.43 9.31
CA LYS A 3 -10.65 -18.48 8.76
C LYS A 3 -10.00 -19.45 7.76
N LEU A 4 -8.77 -19.18 7.30
CA LEU A 4 -8.04 -20.02 6.33
C LEU A 4 -6.75 -20.61 6.90
N GLY A 5 -6.44 -20.42 8.19
CA GLY A 5 -5.22 -20.92 8.83
C GLY A 5 -3.91 -20.20 8.43
N TYR A 6 -3.94 -19.31 7.42
CA TYR A 6 -2.72 -18.67 6.89
C TYR A 6 -1.97 -17.81 7.91
N LEU A 7 -2.66 -17.23 8.90
CA LEU A 7 -1.98 -16.47 9.96
C LEU A 7 -1.07 -17.38 10.78
N GLN A 8 -1.57 -18.55 11.20
CA GLN A 8 -0.78 -19.54 11.94
C GLN A 8 0.36 -20.09 11.08
N LEU A 9 0.07 -20.40 9.82
CA LEU A 9 1.08 -20.90 8.87
C LEU A 9 2.23 -19.89 8.71
N VAL A 10 1.93 -18.62 8.46
CA VAL A 10 2.92 -17.57 8.24
C VAL A 10 3.74 -17.28 9.51
N ASN A 11 3.14 -17.40 10.69
CA ASN A 11 3.85 -17.19 11.95
C ASN A 11 4.82 -18.33 12.28
N ASN A 12 4.54 -19.55 11.82
CA ASN A 12 5.28 -20.76 12.19
C ASN A 12 6.14 -21.33 11.06
N ASN A 13 6.07 -20.78 9.84
CA ASN A 13 6.83 -21.24 8.68
C ASN A 13 7.47 -20.05 7.95
N GLU A 14 8.80 -20.00 7.97
CA GLU A 14 9.57 -18.90 7.35
C GLU A 14 9.40 -18.83 5.82
N PHE A 15 9.24 -19.98 5.15
CA PHE A 15 9.01 -20.04 3.71
C PHE A 15 7.63 -19.48 3.37
N ALA A 16 6.62 -19.73 4.22
CA ALA A 16 5.29 -19.14 4.07
C ALA A 16 5.33 -17.63 4.27
N LEU A 17 6.04 -17.15 5.30
CA LEU A 17 6.25 -15.71 5.52
C LEU A 17 6.98 -15.06 4.34
N LYS A 18 8.03 -15.69 3.82
CA LYS A 18 8.79 -15.19 2.67
C LYS A 18 7.93 -15.18 1.40
N THR A 19 7.16 -16.23 1.15
CA THR A 19 6.21 -16.29 0.02
C THR A 19 5.20 -15.14 0.09
N LEU A 20 4.61 -14.90 1.26
CA LEU A 20 3.68 -13.78 1.46
C LEU A 20 4.37 -12.43 1.24
N LYS A 21 5.57 -12.24 1.80
CA LYS A 21 6.34 -10.99 1.62
C LYS A 21 6.67 -10.73 0.15
N MET A 22 7.09 -11.76 -0.60
CA MET A 22 7.35 -11.62 -2.04
C MET A 22 6.07 -11.20 -2.79
N LEU A 23 4.93 -11.81 -2.47
CA LEU A 23 3.65 -11.44 -3.06
C LEU A 23 3.23 -9.98 -2.73
N MET A 24 3.51 -9.51 -1.51
CA MET A 24 3.23 -8.13 -1.08
C MET A 24 4.10 -7.08 -1.78
N VAL A 25 5.32 -7.44 -2.19
CA VAL A 25 6.23 -6.53 -2.88
C VAL A 25 6.21 -6.70 -4.40
N LEU A 26 5.49 -7.68 -4.93
CA LEU A 26 5.33 -7.93 -6.36
C LEU A 26 4.95 -6.67 -7.18
N PRO A 27 4.06 -5.77 -6.68
CA PRO A 27 3.76 -4.51 -7.37
C PRO A 27 4.94 -3.54 -7.56
N LEU A 28 6.07 -3.76 -6.87
CA LEU A 28 7.29 -2.98 -7.08
C LEU A 28 7.99 -3.34 -8.40
N LEU A 29 7.63 -4.44 -9.07
CA LEU A 29 8.20 -4.79 -10.37
C LEU A 29 7.63 -3.92 -11.50
N PRO A 30 8.40 -3.72 -12.59
CA PRO A 30 7.84 -3.23 -13.85
C PRO A 30 6.62 -4.07 -14.26
N ALA A 31 5.59 -3.44 -14.81
CA ALA A 31 4.33 -4.12 -15.13
C ALA A 31 4.53 -5.38 -15.99
N GLN A 32 5.48 -5.34 -16.93
CA GLN A 32 5.80 -6.43 -17.84
C GLN A 32 6.38 -7.66 -17.13
N ARG A 33 6.95 -7.49 -15.94
CA ARG A 33 7.61 -8.55 -15.14
C ARG A 33 6.76 -9.07 -13.99
N ILE A 34 5.57 -8.52 -13.78
CA ILE A 34 4.70 -8.91 -12.65
C ILE A 34 4.18 -10.34 -12.82
N GLU A 35 3.76 -10.73 -14.03
CA GLU A 35 3.27 -12.11 -14.26
C GLU A 35 4.38 -13.14 -14.10
N GLU A 36 5.57 -12.86 -14.64
CA GLU A 36 6.79 -13.66 -14.44
C GLU A 36 7.11 -13.81 -12.94
N GLY A 37 7.21 -12.69 -12.21
CA GLY A 37 7.48 -12.73 -10.77
C GLY A 37 6.39 -13.45 -9.96
N PHE A 38 5.12 -13.42 -10.40
CA PHE A 38 4.07 -14.20 -9.76
C PHE A 38 4.26 -15.71 -9.95
N ILE A 39 4.69 -16.14 -11.13
CA ILE A 39 5.02 -17.54 -11.42
C ILE A 39 6.19 -18.00 -10.56
N ASP A 40 7.24 -17.19 -10.43
CA ASP A 40 8.39 -17.48 -9.57
C ASP A 40 8.00 -17.67 -8.11
N ILE A 41 7.12 -16.81 -7.59
CA ILE A 41 6.61 -16.91 -6.21
C ILE A 41 5.78 -18.20 -6.02
N LYS A 42 4.95 -18.56 -7.02
CA LYS A 42 4.21 -19.84 -7.00
C LYS A 42 5.19 -21.01 -6.97
N GLN A 43 6.20 -21.00 -7.83
CA GLN A 43 7.20 -22.07 -7.89
C GLN A 43 7.98 -22.20 -6.58
N TYR A 44 8.40 -21.07 -6.01
CA TYR A 44 9.01 -21.04 -4.68
C TYR A 44 8.12 -21.70 -3.63
N SER A 45 6.82 -21.38 -3.62
CA SER A 45 5.89 -21.98 -2.66
C SER A 45 5.76 -23.50 -2.82
N ILE A 46 5.82 -24.01 -4.06
CA ILE A 46 5.75 -25.44 -4.35
C ILE A 46 7.01 -26.15 -3.86
N VAL A 47 8.18 -25.61 -4.18
CA VAL A 47 9.49 -26.16 -3.79
C VAL A 47 9.60 -26.30 -2.27
N TYR A 48 9.07 -25.32 -1.52
CA TYR A 48 9.11 -25.33 -0.05
C TYR A 48 7.83 -25.86 0.62
N HIS A 49 6.98 -26.56 -0.13
CA HIS A 49 5.74 -27.18 0.37
C HIS A 49 4.80 -26.22 1.13
N VAL A 50 4.75 -24.95 0.72
CA VAL A 50 3.90 -23.89 1.28
C VAL A 50 2.55 -23.88 0.58
N ASN A 51 1.49 -24.27 1.30
CA ASN A 51 0.13 -24.24 0.74
C ASN A 51 -0.58 -22.90 0.95
N LEU A 52 -0.50 -22.02 -0.06
CA LEU A 52 -1.24 -20.75 -0.14
C LEU A 52 -2.22 -20.72 -1.34
N ARG A 53 -2.72 -21.87 -1.78
CA ARG A 53 -3.52 -22.02 -3.03
C ARG A 53 -4.67 -21.01 -3.16
N ARG A 54 -5.46 -20.81 -2.09
CA ARG A 54 -6.60 -19.86 -2.14
C ARG A 54 -6.14 -18.42 -2.28
N LEU A 55 -5.01 -18.05 -1.66
CA LEU A 55 -4.42 -16.73 -1.81
C LEU A 55 -3.92 -16.49 -3.23
N PHE A 56 -3.20 -17.46 -3.81
CA PHE A 56 -2.74 -17.36 -5.20
C PHE A 56 -3.90 -17.27 -6.19
N ASN A 57 -4.93 -18.10 -6.03
CA ASN A 57 -6.12 -18.06 -6.89
C ASN A 57 -6.83 -16.70 -6.81
N TYR A 58 -6.94 -16.13 -5.60
CA TYR A 58 -7.51 -14.81 -5.42
C TYR A 58 -6.65 -13.74 -6.10
N TYR A 59 -5.34 -13.76 -5.86
CA TYR A 59 -4.43 -12.76 -6.39
C TYR A 59 -4.43 -12.76 -7.92
N GLU A 60 -4.35 -13.94 -8.52
CA GLU A 60 -4.39 -14.10 -9.97
C GLU A 60 -5.71 -13.61 -10.56
N ARG A 61 -6.85 -14.09 -10.04
CA ARG A 61 -8.18 -13.73 -10.57
C ARG A 61 -8.47 -12.24 -10.43
N PHE A 62 -8.17 -11.66 -9.28
CA PHE A 62 -8.54 -10.27 -9.01
C PHE A 62 -7.45 -9.31 -9.49
N TRP A 63 -6.23 -9.42 -8.99
CA TRP A 63 -5.19 -8.43 -9.25
C TRP A 63 -4.57 -8.56 -10.63
N LEU A 64 -4.35 -9.77 -11.13
CA LEU A 64 -3.72 -9.96 -12.44
C LEU A 64 -4.73 -9.96 -13.58
N ARG A 65 -5.85 -10.69 -13.46
CA ARG A 65 -6.82 -10.82 -14.56
C ARG A 65 -7.87 -9.71 -14.60
N LYS A 66 -8.44 -9.31 -13.45
CA LYS A 66 -9.49 -8.27 -13.41
C LYS A 66 -8.91 -6.85 -13.40
N ILE A 67 -7.87 -6.59 -12.61
CA ILE A 67 -7.26 -5.25 -12.51
C ILE A 67 -6.13 -5.07 -13.53
N GLY A 68 -5.23 -6.05 -13.65
CA GLY A 68 -4.13 -6.00 -14.61
C GLY A 68 -2.83 -5.44 -14.04
N ALA A 69 -1.71 -6.02 -14.49
CA ALA A 69 -0.36 -5.63 -14.09
C ALA A 69 -0.05 -4.12 -14.27
N PRO A 70 -0.46 -3.44 -15.35
CA PRO A 70 -0.21 -2.01 -15.52
C PRO A 70 -0.83 -1.12 -14.44
N LEU A 71 -2.01 -1.48 -13.92
CA LEU A 71 -2.71 -0.70 -12.90
C LEU A 71 -2.18 -0.94 -11.49
N ILE A 72 -1.70 -2.15 -11.19
CA ILE A 72 -1.15 -2.46 -9.86
C ILE A 72 0.32 -2.08 -9.73
N SER A 73 1.08 -1.97 -10.82
CA SER A 73 2.50 -1.63 -10.76
C SER A 73 2.72 -0.23 -10.18
N VAL A 74 3.53 -0.17 -9.13
CA VAL A 74 4.01 1.07 -8.51
C VAL A 74 5.50 1.29 -8.78
N TYR A 75 6.05 0.63 -9.81
CA TYR A 75 7.44 0.76 -10.23
C TYR A 75 7.78 2.23 -10.52
N LYS A 76 8.88 2.71 -9.94
CA LYS A 76 9.35 4.10 -10.02
C LYS A 76 8.34 5.16 -9.55
N LYS A 77 7.20 4.78 -8.92
CA LYS A 77 6.25 5.74 -8.36
C LYS A 77 6.74 6.27 -7.01
N LYS A 78 6.57 7.59 -6.80
CA LYS A 78 6.85 8.27 -5.53
C LYS A 78 5.88 7.82 -4.43
N ILE A 79 4.61 7.66 -4.78
CA ILE A 79 3.53 7.20 -3.90
C ILE A 79 3.18 5.77 -4.31
N ARG A 80 3.18 4.84 -3.35
CA ARG A 80 2.99 3.38 -3.58
C ARG A 80 1.85 2.79 -2.78
N THR A 81 1.39 3.50 -1.76
CA THR A 81 0.30 3.09 -0.89
C THR A 81 -0.72 4.21 -0.85
N ASN A 82 -1.89 3.89 -0.32
CA ASN A 82 -3.01 4.80 -0.11
C ASN A 82 -2.92 5.57 1.23
N ASN A 83 -1.78 5.56 1.93
CA ASN A 83 -1.63 6.15 3.28
C ASN A 83 -2.08 7.63 3.34
N ASN A 84 -1.83 8.39 2.29
CA ASN A 84 -2.23 9.78 2.13
C ASN A 84 -3.76 9.92 2.06
N VAL A 85 -4.44 9.02 1.34
CA VAL A 85 -5.92 8.96 1.29
C VAL A 85 -6.48 8.52 2.64
N GLU A 86 -5.88 7.52 3.28
CA GLU A 86 -6.29 7.05 4.62
C GLU A 86 -6.14 8.14 5.68
N SER A 87 -5.04 8.89 5.63
CA SER A 87 -4.82 10.04 6.51
C SER A 87 -5.85 11.15 6.25
N PHE A 88 -6.21 11.41 5.00
CA PHE A 88 -7.26 12.35 4.65
C PHE A 88 -8.63 11.89 5.19
N HIS A 89 -9.01 10.63 4.96
CA HIS A 89 -10.25 10.06 5.48
C HIS A 89 -10.30 10.05 7.01
N ASN A 90 -9.18 9.83 7.69
CA ASN A 90 -9.10 9.94 9.14
C ASN A 90 -9.34 11.38 9.60
N LYS A 91 -8.73 12.36 8.94
CA LYS A 91 -8.97 13.78 9.25
C LYS A 91 -10.42 14.18 8.97
N LEU A 92 -10.99 13.70 7.87
CA LEU A 92 -12.40 13.87 7.53
C LEU A 92 -13.29 13.33 8.66
N ARG A 93 -13.07 12.07 9.07
CA ARG A 93 -13.80 11.46 10.19
C ARG A 93 -13.70 12.26 11.49
N GLN A 94 -12.51 12.75 11.83
CA GLN A 94 -12.28 13.55 13.03
C GLN A 94 -12.96 14.93 12.97
N THR A 95 -13.02 15.55 11.79
CA THR A 95 -13.72 16.83 11.64
C THR A 95 -15.23 16.65 11.71
N PHE A 96 -15.74 15.55 11.14
CA PHE A 96 -17.17 15.30 11.08
C PHE A 96 -17.76 14.77 12.38
N GLN A 97 -17.03 13.94 13.12
CA GLN A 97 -17.41 13.35 14.43
C GLN A 97 -18.72 12.53 14.45
N THR A 98 -19.48 12.49 13.36
CA THR A 98 -20.68 11.68 13.15
C THR A 98 -20.64 11.02 11.77
N SER A 99 -21.22 9.83 11.67
CA SER A 99 -21.36 9.10 10.39
C SER A 99 -22.46 9.67 9.50
N HIS A 100 -23.44 10.38 10.08
CA HIS A 100 -24.63 10.87 9.37
C HIS A 100 -24.92 12.33 9.76
N PRO A 101 -24.09 13.29 9.33
CA PRO A 101 -24.35 14.71 9.57
C PRO A 101 -25.60 15.16 8.79
N ASN A 102 -26.38 16.09 9.36
CA ASN A 102 -27.36 16.83 8.57
C ASN A 102 -26.63 17.77 7.58
N ILE A 103 -27.37 18.31 6.60
CA ILE A 103 -26.79 19.13 5.52
C ILE A 103 -25.99 20.34 6.04
N TRP A 104 -26.47 21.01 7.09
CA TRP A 104 -25.79 22.18 7.66
C TRP A 104 -24.50 21.80 8.38
N ALA A 105 -24.53 20.72 9.16
CA ALA A 105 -23.34 20.18 9.80
C ALA A 105 -22.32 19.69 8.76
N PHE A 106 -22.79 19.07 7.68
CA PHE A 106 -21.96 18.65 6.57
C PHE A 106 -21.24 19.85 5.93
N LEU A 107 -22.00 20.87 5.49
CA LEU A 107 -21.45 22.07 4.88
C LEU A 107 -20.47 22.81 5.80
N SER A 108 -20.84 23.01 7.07
CA SER A 108 -19.98 23.65 8.06
C SER A 108 -18.65 22.90 8.22
N ASN A 109 -18.68 21.58 8.29
CA ASN A 109 -17.46 20.77 8.45
C ASN A 109 -16.60 20.72 7.18
N ILE A 110 -17.21 20.82 5.99
CA ILE A 110 -16.46 21.00 4.74
C ILE A 110 -15.73 22.35 4.74
N CYS A 111 -16.40 23.45 5.11
CA CYS A 111 -15.76 24.77 5.21
C CYS A 111 -14.59 24.73 6.20
N LYS A 112 -14.79 24.18 7.40
CA LYS A 112 -13.71 24.02 8.39
C LYS A 112 -12.52 23.23 7.84
N LEU A 113 -12.76 22.17 7.08
CA LEU A 113 -11.67 21.43 6.45
C LEU A 113 -10.91 22.30 5.44
N ASN A 114 -11.65 23.02 4.59
CA ASN A 114 -11.05 23.91 3.60
C ASN A 114 -10.16 24.97 4.27
N ASP A 115 -10.65 25.62 5.31
CA ASP A 115 -9.91 26.63 6.06
C ASP A 115 -8.61 26.06 6.66
N LEU A 116 -8.68 24.84 7.23
CA LEU A 116 -7.49 24.16 7.75
C LEU A 116 -6.46 23.83 6.66
N TYR A 117 -6.90 23.51 5.44
CA TYR A 117 -5.97 23.27 4.33
C TYR A 117 -5.40 24.57 3.77
N LEU A 118 -6.18 25.64 3.72
CA LEU A 118 -5.69 26.96 3.30
C LEU A 118 -4.59 27.46 4.25
N ILE A 119 -4.79 27.32 5.56
CA ILE A 119 -3.76 27.63 6.56
C ILE A 119 -2.48 26.83 6.31
N LYS A 120 -2.60 25.53 6.01
CA LYS A 120 -1.43 24.70 5.71
C LYS A 120 -0.73 25.12 4.42
N ILE A 121 -1.47 25.47 3.37
CA ILE A 121 -0.86 25.95 2.13
C ILE A 121 -0.06 27.22 2.40
N ASN A 122 -0.66 28.20 3.07
CA ASN A 122 0.03 29.43 3.46
C ASN A 122 1.28 29.16 4.32
N GLN A 123 1.23 28.21 5.24
CA GLN A 123 2.40 27.82 6.03
C GLN A 123 3.52 27.22 5.16
N LEU A 124 3.20 26.39 4.16
CA LEU A 124 4.18 25.84 3.22
C LEU A 124 4.80 26.94 2.35
N ASP A 125 3.98 27.87 1.86
CA ASP A 125 4.43 28.99 1.02
C ASP A 125 5.38 29.91 1.79
N ASN A 126 5.20 30.01 3.11
CA ASN A 126 6.10 30.71 4.03
C ASN A 126 7.32 29.85 4.47
N GLY A 127 7.55 28.68 3.86
CA GLY A 127 8.69 27.82 4.14
C GLY A 127 8.61 27.04 5.46
N LEU A 128 7.45 27.01 6.12
CA LEU A 128 7.29 26.28 7.38
C LEU A 128 7.16 24.77 7.14
N ALA A 129 7.83 23.98 7.98
CA ALA A 129 7.73 22.53 7.95
C ALA A 129 6.48 22.04 8.73
N ILE A 130 5.42 21.69 8.01
CA ILE A 130 4.14 21.26 8.60
C ILE A 130 4.09 19.76 8.91
N SER A 131 4.91 18.98 8.21
CA SER A 131 4.96 17.52 8.38
C SER A 131 6.17 17.12 9.20
N ARG A 132 6.01 16.07 10.00
CA ARG A 132 7.14 15.42 10.67
C ARG A 132 8.13 14.90 9.62
N ASN A 133 9.42 15.05 9.93
CA ASN A 133 10.48 14.45 9.14
C ASN A 133 10.27 12.95 8.98
N THR A 134 10.53 12.45 7.77
CA THR A 134 10.44 11.03 7.47
C THR A 134 11.46 10.30 8.34
N ARG A 135 11.01 9.30 9.11
CA ARG A 135 11.91 8.53 9.98
C ARG A 135 13.02 7.88 9.14
N SER A 136 14.25 7.90 9.64
CA SER A 136 15.46 7.38 8.97
C SER A 136 15.27 5.97 8.39
N LYS A 137 14.62 5.07 9.13
CA LYS A 137 14.33 3.70 8.66
C LYS A 137 13.55 3.64 7.35
N TYR A 138 12.63 4.58 7.11
CA TYR A 138 11.84 4.62 5.88
C TYR A 138 12.64 5.20 4.72
N VAL A 139 13.51 6.18 4.99
CA VAL A 139 14.46 6.72 4.01
C VAL A 139 15.43 5.62 3.56
N ALA A 140 15.99 4.87 4.50
CA ALA A 140 16.87 3.74 4.21
C ALA A 140 16.16 2.66 3.39
N ASN A 141 14.92 2.32 3.73
CA ASN A 141 14.13 1.35 2.97
C ASN A 141 13.81 1.86 1.54
N ASP A 142 13.49 3.14 1.39
CA ASP A 142 13.26 3.75 0.08
C ASP A 142 14.51 3.67 -0.82
N LEU A 143 15.68 3.92 -0.24
CA LEU A 143 16.96 3.77 -0.92
C LEU A 143 17.19 2.32 -1.37
N ARG A 144 16.93 1.33 -0.50
CA ARG A 144 17.04 -0.10 -0.85
C ARG A 144 16.14 -0.47 -2.02
N ILE A 145 14.87 -0.03 -1.98
CA ILE A 145 13.91 -0.27 -3.07
C ILE A 145 14.40 0.36 -4.37
N LYS A 146 14.89 1.61 -4.32
CA LYS A 146 15.44 2.29 -5.50
C LYS A 146 16.65 1.56 -6.08
N THR A 147 17.58 1.13 -5.23
CA THR A 147 18.77 0.39 -5.66
C THR A 147 18.37 -0.93 -6.35
N ALA A 148 17.50 -1.73 -5.73
CA ALA A 148 17.01 -2.96 -6.35
C ALA A 148 16.24 -2.70 -7.65
N SER A 149 15.43 -1.64 -7.70
CA SER A 149 14.63 -1.27 -8.88
C SER A 149 15.49 -0.89 -10.10
N ARG A 150 16.73 -0.41 -9.88
CA ARG A 150 17.69 -0.10 -10.95
C ARG A 150 18.25 -1.35 -11.62
N GLN A 151 18.28 -2.49 -10.91
CA GLN A 151 18.75 -3.77 -11.45
C GLN A 151 17.69 -4.48 -12.31
N LEU A 152 16.47 -3.94 -12.36
CA LEU A 152 15.36 -4.47 -13.16
C LEU A 152 15.24 -3.79 -14.54
N ALA A 153 16.11 -2.82 -14.82
CA ALA A 153 16.17 -2.06 -16.07
C ALA A 153 17.05 -2.76 -17.10
#